data_AF-A0A919U0B3-F1
#
_entry.id   AF-A0A919U0B3-F1
#
_cell.length_a   1.000
_cell.length_b   1.000
_cell.length_c   1.000
_cell.angle_alpha   90.00
_cell.angle_beta   90.00
_cell.angle_gamma   90.00
#
_symmetry.space_group_name_H-M   'P 1'
#
loop_
_entity.id
_entity.type
_entity.pdbx_description
1 polymer ?
#
loop_
_entity_poly.entity_id
_entity_poly.type
_entity_poly.pdbx_seq_one_letter_code
_entity_poly.pdbx_strand_id
1 'polypeptide(L)'
;MSARILKHAPRLRAPRDLTGVRTPTTAELDWAIGIVDSLGEAFHEALVAKIRENRGRHASVRARNVLIGWLLTTYEPAATAAHTRVAENLLALSAEQRERIGLPAIPANRAYARVWDKTNEIIKALDEGFTIGSGALVAPVDLDWFVDALARCAIPVHLPTSRTRAVDGTDWETCGTFVSSNRQYEGYVPTDTDGDVDDHLKEISKVRKELRKGKLVSFGADDRPIYTRDCDARAGHRSANNRHSSGLYIGYELHLSVQIPDASYGGKPDQVVLGQEVPGFITMARLTPAGAHRLDAVVPGLIAEQVPSPGTPWTPGASGTSLETVVWDRGYSILDYTRGKGALRAAGVGIVFDLATRQRTLQAIYPSIDFIDGVPFSKHMPQELRDLPRPERDDTPEERAAKTAAFDRRAIWRFTPHGTARDGARRRWICPFCAGRLAIADRVARKANVTIAVNATLVELPEGETCCDGIVTLPDDAVHMEQAFGMLWGTTAHTVVYGQRALVENANNLLHDKYARLDRGYTKLMGLAKRKFVLAFLLAGVNRKIAQAWEAKESAREEWQRKTTAYEAQLRGEPAAAPPSADVLRQRRYREAKRARKATAAPTAPTGRSRTAARVAASRQ
;
A
#
# COMPACT_ATOMS: atom_id res chain seq x y z
N MET A 1 65.29 -13.85 4.54
CA MET A 1 63.88 -13.72 5.01
C MET A 1 63.69 -12.34 5.66
N SER A 2 62.45 -11.88 5.80
CA SER A 2 62.05 -10.54 6.30
C SER A 2 62.25 -9.37 5.32
N ALA A 3 61.16 -8.61 5.08
CA ALA A 3 61.05 -7.26 4.45
C ALA A 3 59.80 -7.02 3.55
N ARG A 4 58.94 -8.02 3.27
CA ARG A 4 57.84 -7.88 2.27
C ARG A 4 56.38 -8.05 2.76
N ILE A 5 56.10 -8.19 4.06
CA ILE A 5 54.74 -8.46 4.59
C ILE A 5 54.16 -7.27 5.40
N LEU A 6 54.25 -6.03 4.87
CA LEU A 6 53.73 -4.83 5.56
C LEU A 6 52.98 -3.80 4.68
N LYS A 7 52.63 -4.12 3.43
CA LYS A 7 52.10 -3.10 2.50
C LYS A 7 50.59 -2.78 2.56
N HIS A 8 49.76 -3.56 3.26
CA HIS A 8 48.32 -3.30 3.37
C HIS A 8 47.79 -3.42 4.82
N ALA A 9 48.36 -2.63 5.74
CA ALA A 9 47.61 -2.23 6.91
C ALA A 9 46.38 -1.41 6.43
N PRO A 10 45.14 -1.76 6.82
CA PRO A 10 43.98 -0.96 6.44
C PRO A 10 44.14 0.44 7.00
N ARG A 11 44.07 1.46 6.13
CA ARG A 11 44.11 2.87 6.55
C ARG A 11 42.93 3.13 7.47
N LEU A 12 43.18 3.12 8.78
CA LEU A 12 42.23 3.58 9.79
C LEU A 12 41.85 5.01 9.42
N ARG A 13 40.60 5.21 8.98
CA ARG A 13 40.06 6.55 8.77
C ARG A 13 40.12 7.28 10.11
N ALA A 14 40.49 8.56 10.08
CA ALA A 14 40.44 9.40 11.26
C ALA A 14 39.06 9.27 11.93
N PRO A 15 38.98 9.20 13.28
CA PRO A 15 37.70 9.14 13.98
C PRO A 15 36.82 10.30 13.51
N ARG A 16 35.64 9.98 13.00
CA ARG A 16 34.63 10.98 12.67
C ARG A 16 34.11 11.54 13.98
N ASP A 17 34.04 12.86 14.11
CA ASP A 17 33.32 13.46 15.23
C ASP A 17 31.82 13.09 15.12
N LEU A 18 31.26 12.65 16.24
CA LEU A 18 29.85 12.24 16.40
C LEU A 18 29.18 13.01 17.56
N THR A 19 29.85 14.02 18.13
CA THR A 19 29.46 14.64 19.41
C THR A 19 28.62 15.91 19.26
N GLY A 20 28.55 16.50 18.07
CA GLY A 20 27.82 17.74 17.78
C GLY A 20 26.34 17.60 17.43
N VAL A 21 25.64 16.55 17.89
CA VAL A 21 24.23 16.28 17.52
C VAL A 21 23.27 16.54 18.68
N ARG A 22 22.10 17.13 18.35
CA ARG A 22 21.05 17.46 19.31
C ARG A 22 20.56 16.21 20.05
N THR A 23 20.49 16.28 21.38
CA THR A 23 19.81 15.26 22.20
C THR A 23 18.33 15.11 21.77
N PRO A 24 17.87 13.89 21.45
CA PRO A 24 16.47 13.65 21.13
C PRO A 24 15.53 14.08 22.27
N THR A 25 14.35 14.60 21.95
CA THR A 25 13.36 14.92 22.99
C THR A 25 12.77 13.65 23.62
N THR A 26 12.17 13.77 24.81
CA THR A 26 11.44 12.66 25.43
C THR A 26 10.35 12.12 24.51
N ALA A 27 9.58 12.98 23.84
CA ALA A 27 8.54 12.57 22.88
C ALA A 27 9.09 11.83 21.65
N GLU A 28 10.27 12.21 21.14
CA GLU A 28 10.97 11.51 20.06
C GLU A 28 11.38 10.09 20.47
N LEU A 29 11.93 9.97 21.68
CA LEU A 29 12.36 8.69 22.24
C LEU A 29 11.16 7.81 22.62
N ASP A 30 10.09 8.40 23.18
CA ASP A 30 8.83 7.72 23.51
C ASP A 30 8.20 7.10 22.27
N TRP A 31 8.12 7.87 21.18
CA TRP A 31 7.64 7.36 19.90
C TRP A 31 8.52 6.21 19.41
N ALA A 32 9.84 6.40 19.33
CA ALA A 32 10.74 5.36 18.83
C ALA A 32 10.72 4.07 19.68
N ILE A 33 10.60 4.20 21.01
CA ILE A 33 10.38 3.08 21.93
C ILE A 33 9.05 2.38 21.63
N GLY A 34 7.95 3.14 21.55
CA GLY A 34 6.61 2.58 21.35
C GLY A 34 6.47 1.77 20.06
N ILE A 35 7.05 2.24 18.95
CA ILE A 35 7.06 1.51 17.68
C ILE A 35 7.85 0.20 17.80
N VAL A 36 9.04 0.22 18.41
CA VAL A 36 9.88 -0.98 18.54
C VAL A 36 9.25 -2.00 19.48
N ASP A 37 8.66 -1.56 20.58
CA ASP A 37 7.98 -2.47 21.52
C ASP A 37 6.67 -3.04 20.93
N SER A 38 6.00 -2.31 20.02
CA SER A 38 4.81 -2.79 19.28
C SER A 38 5.10 -3.94 18.31
N LEU A 39 6.37 -4.20 17.97
CA LEU A 39 6.78 -5.43 17.26
C LEU A 39 6.57 -6.70 18.11
N GLY A 40 6.31 -6.56 19.41
CA GLY A 40 5.96 -7.65 20.32
C GLY A 40 7.16 -8.38 20.94
N GLU A 41 6.96 -8.89 22.15
CA GLU A 41 7.99 -9.61 22.93
C GLU A 41 8.57 -10.81 22.16
N ALA A 42 7.71 -11.63 21.55
CA ALA A 42 8.11 -12.79 20.76
C ALA A 42 9.05 -12.46 19.58
N PHE A 43 8.91 -11.27 18.96
CA PHE A 43 9.85 -10.80 17.94
C PHE A 43 11.22 -10.49 18.55
N HIS A 44 11.25 -9.76 19.67
CA HIS A 44 12.51 -9.39 20.35
C HIS A 44 13.25 -10.62 20.85
N GLU A 45 12.56 -11.57 21.46
CA GLU A 45 13.14 -12.84 21.93
C GLU A 45 13.72 -13.66 20.78
N ALA A 46 12.94 -13.86 19.70
CA ALA A 46 13.38 -14.61 18.54
C ALA A 46 14.57 -13.95 17.82
N LEU A 47 14.56 -12.62 17.69
CA LEU A 47 15.68 -11.87 17.12
C LEU A 47 16.94 -11.99 17.99
N VAL A 48 16.82 -11.81 19.31
CA VAL A 48 17.92 -11.97 20.30
C VAL A 48 18.50 -13.38 20.24
N ALA A 49 17.67 -14.41 20.10
CA ALA A 49 18.09 -15.80 19.95
C ALA A 49 18.81 -16.04 18.62
N LYS A 50 18.24 -15.56 17.50
CA LYS A 50 18.78 -15.69 16.14
C LYS A 50 20.16 -15.04 16.01
N ILE A 51 20.36 -13.82 16.53
CA ILE A 51 21.68 -13.14 16.53
C ILE A 51 22.60 -13.53 17.70
N ARG A 52 22.13 -14.38 18.63
CA ARG A 52 22.88 -14.89 19.79
C ARG A 52 23.41 -13.78 20.73
N GLU A 53 22.64 -12.70 20.90
CA GLU A 53 23.07 -11.44 21.54
C GLU A 53 23.68 -11.61 22.94
N ASN A 54 23.17 -12.57 23.72
CA ASN A 54 23.58 -12.79 25.11
C ASN A 54 24.83 -13.69 25.28
N ARG A 55 25.52 -14.10 24.20
CA ARG A 55 26.63 -15.08 24.27
C ARG A 55 28.05 -14.51 24.31
N GLY A 56 28.24 -13.19 24.42
CA GLY A 56 29.57 -12.63 24.70
C GLY A 56 29.72 -11.12 24.59
N ARG A 57 30.46 -10.54 25.56
CA ARG A 57 30.79 -9.10 25.76
C ARG A 57 29.69 -8.27 26.44
N HIS A 58 29.86 -7.99 27.73
CA HIS A 58 29.04 -7.14 28.61
C HIS A 58 28.79 -5.68 28.15
N ALA A 59 29.28 -5.25 26.99
CA ALA A 59 29.24 -3.87 26.52
C ALA A 59 28.85 -3.73 25.04
N SER A 60 28.12 -4.70 24.47
CA SER A 60 27.52 -4.58 23.13
C SER A 60 26.32 -3.64 23.15
N VAL A 61 26.05 -3.01 22.00
CA VAL A 61 24.76 -2.32 21.76
C VAL A 61 23.73 -3.40 21.45
N ARG A 62 22.61 -3.41 22.16
CA ARG A 62 21.51 -4.38 21.96
C ARG A 62 20.77 -4.12 20.65
N ALA A 63 20.15 -5.15 20.08
CA ALA A 63 19.38 -5.03 18.84
C ALA A 63 18.26 -4.00 18.95
N ARG A 64 17.47 -4.05 20.03
CA ARG A 64 16.42 -3.06 20.36
C ARG A 64 16.93 -1.62 20.29
N ASN A 65 18.13 -1.36 20.80
CA ASN A 65 18.70 -0.01 20.85
C ASN A 65 19.10 0.49 19.45
N VAL A 66 19.54 -0.42 18.57
CA VAL A 66 19.80 -0.09 17.16
C VAL A 66 18.50 0.21 16.41
N LEU A 67 17.43 -0.56 16.63
CA LEU A 67 16.11 -0.30 16.04
C LEU A 67 15.56 1.08 16.46
N ILE A 68 15.65 1.42 17.75
CA ILE A 68 15.29 2.75 18.27
C ILE A 68 16.14 3.85 17.60
N GLY A 69 17.46 3.65 17.52
CA GLY A 69 18.38 4.61 16.91
C GLY A 69 18.08 4.86 15.42
N TRP A 70 17.66 3.84 14.68
CA TRP A 70 17.21 3.95 13.30
C TRP A 70 15.89 4.72 13.17
N LEU A 71 14.88 4.45 13.99
CA LEU A 71 13.65 5.26 14.01
C LEU A 71 13.92 6.73 14.29
N LEU A 72 14.79 7.04 15.26
CA LEU A 72 15.19 8.42 15.56
C LEU A 72 15.81 9.15 14.35
N THR A 73 16.48 8.44 13.42
CA THR A 73 16.97 9.09 12.18
C THR A 73 15.85 9.59 11.28
N THR A 74 14.66 9.01 11.39
CA THR A 74 13.50 9.32 10.54
C THR A 74 12.58 10.37 11.14
N TYR A 75 12.88 10.92 12.33
CA TYR A 75 12.02 11.93 12.96
C TYR A 75 12.18 13.32 12.32
N GLU A 76 13.35 13.62 11.75
CA GLU A 76 13.65 14.86 11.03
C GLU A 76 13.32 14.73 9.53
N PRO A 77 12.60 15.69 8.91
CA PRO A 77 12.42 15.74 7.46
C PRO A 77 13.77 15.82 6.71
N ALA A 78 13.79 15.28 5.48
CA ALA A 78 14.94 15.21 4.57
C ALA A 78 16.20 14.51 5.14
N ALA A 79 16.09 13.84 6.28
CA ALA A 79 17.16 13.04 6.87
C ALA A 79 17.59 11.88 5.95
N THR A 80 18.87 11.52 6.02
CA THR A 80 19.45 10.42 5.24
C THR A 80 19.68 9.19 6.10
N ALA A 81 19.43 8.02 5.53
CA ALA A 81 19.56 6.73 6.22
C ALA A 81 21.02 6.25 6.21
N ALA A 82 21.72 6.46 7.34
CA ALA A 82 23.13 6.10 7.50
C ALA A 82 23.47 5.68 8.93
N HIS A 83 24.30 4.64 9.10
CA HIS A 83 24.81 4.19 10.41
C HIS A 83 25.47 5.31 11.23
N THR A 84 26.05 6.34 10.60
CA THR A 84 26.61 7.49 11.32
C THR A 84 25.54 8.26 12.07
N ARG A 85 24.37 8.53 11.44
CA ARG A 85 23.24 9.23 12.08
C ARG A 85 22.65 8.42 13.23
N VAL A 86 22.61 7.10 13.10
CA VAL A 86 22.20 6.19 14.19
C VAL A 86 23.17 6.24 15.36
N ALA A 87 24.48 6.22 15.09
CA ALA A 87 25.52 6.31 16.13
C ALA A 87 25.53 7.68 16.82
N GLU A 88 25.35 8.78 16.07
CA GLU A 88 25.15 10.13 16.58
C GLU A 88 23.93 10.19 17.52
N ASN A 89 22.76 9.75 17.07
CA ASN A 89 21.52 9.74 17.87
C ASN A 89 21.69 8.98 19.20
N LEU A 90 22.33 7.81 19.18
CA LEU A 90 22.54 6.99 20.38
C LEU A 90 23.60 7.57 21.34
N LEU A 91 24.58 8.30 20.83
CA LEU A 91 25.55 9.04 21.65
C LEU A 91 24.93 10.29 22.28
N ALA A 92 24.06 10.99 21.55
CA ALA A 92 23.40 12.23 21.97
C ALA A 92 22.33 12.02 23.08
N LEU A 93 21.91 10.78 23.36
CA LEU A 93 20.99 10.46 24.46
C LEU A 93 21.56 10.86 25.83
N SER A 94 20.72 11.44 26.69
CA SER A 94 21.07 11.75 28.09
C SER A 94 21.34 10.48 28.91
N ALA A 95 21.92 10.62 30.11
CA ALA A 95 22.15 9.47 31.00
C ALA A 95 20.84 8.73 31.35
N GLU A 96 19.79 9.48 31.70
CA GLU A 96 18.44 8.98 31.98
C GLU A 96 17.82 8.28 30.76
N GLN A 97 17.93 8.89 29.56
CA GLN A 97 17.43 8.29 28.32
C GLN A 97 18.15 6.97 27.98
N ARG A 98 19.46 6.89 28.21
CA ARG A 98 20.25 5.67 28.02
C ARG A 98 19.87 4.58 29.01
N GLU A 99 19.73 4.93 30.29
CA GLU A 99 19.26 4.01 31.34
C GLU A 99 17.89 3.43 30.99
N ARG A 100 16.95 4.28 30.59
CA ARG A 100 15.59 3.90 30.22
C ARG A 100 15.49 2.90 29.06
N ILE A 101 16.42 2.93 28.10
CA ILE A 101 16.49 1.92 27.03
C ILE A 101 17.48 0.78 27.31
N GLY A 102 18.12 0.76 28.49
CA GLY A 102 19.14 -0.22 28.83
C GLY A 102 20.38 -0.13 27.93
N LEU A 103 20.77 1.07 27.48
CA LEU A 103 21.96 1.31 26.67
C LEU A 103 23.17 1.64 27.56
N PRO A 104 24.17 0.75 27.67
CA PRO A 104 25.42 1.10 28.36
C PRO A 104 26.15 2.23 27.62
N ALA A 105 26.92 3.04 28.34
CA ALA A 105 27.73 4.10 27.77
C ALA A 105 28.64 3.57 26.64
N ILE A 106 28.51 4.15 25.45
CA ILE A 106 29.30 3.76 24.28
C ILE A 106 30.48 4.75 24.12
N PRO A 107 31.74 4.29 24.04
CA PRO A 107 32.84 5.15 23.63
C PRO A 107 32.61 5.68 22.20
N ALA A 108 32.67 7.00 21.99
CA ALA A 108 32.34 7.62 20.71
C ALA A 108 33.14 7.04 19.53
N ASN A 109 34.44 6.78 19.74
CA ASN A 109 35.33 6.14 18.76
C ASN A 109 34.96 4.68 18.39
N ARG A 110 34.04 4.03 19.13
CA ARG A 110 33.54 2.68 18.87
C ARG A 110 32.06 2.63 18.50
N ALA A 111 31.33 3.75 18.60
CA ALA A 111 29.88 3.79 18.38
C ALA A 111 29.48 3.38 16.96
N TYR A 112 30.12 3.97 15.95
CA TYR A 112 29.86 3.64 14.54
C TYR A 112 30.07 2.14 14.25
N ALA A 113 31.18 1.56 14.70
CA ALA A 113 31.48 0.15 14.48
C ALA A 113 30.44 -0.76 15.14
N ARG A 114 30.12 -0.53 16.42
CA ARG A 114 29.11 -1.31 17.16
C ARG A 114 27.72 -1.23 16.53
N VAL A 115 27.31 -0.05 16.06
CA VAL A 115 26.04 0.16 15.36
C VAL A 115 26.03 -0.55 14.01
N TRP A 116 27.12 -0.49 13.25
CA TRP A 116 27.23 -1.17 11.95
C TRP A 116 27.22 -2.69 12.11
N ASP A 117 28.05 -3.25 12.99
CA ASP A 117 28.11 -4.69 13.26
C ASP A 117 26.74 -5.23 13.66
N LYS A 118 26.09 -4.59 14.65
CA LYS A 118 24.76 -4.98 15.13
C LYS A 118 23.67 -4.79 14.07
N THR A 119 23.74 -3.74 13.25
CA THR A 119 22.80 -3.55 12.13
C THR A 119 22.95 -4.67 11.09
N ASN A 120 24.18 -5.08 10.74
CA ASN A 120 24.39 -6.20 9.83
C ASN A 120 23.87 -7.53 10.41
N GLU A 121 24.04 -7.77 11.71
CA GLU A 121 23.51 -8.96 12.40
C GLU A 121 21.98 -9.01 12.34
N ILE A 122 21.29 -7.88 12.59
CA ILE A 122 19.82 -7.78 12.49
C ILE A 122 19.37 -7.99 11.04
N ILE A 123 19.99 -7.31 10.08
CA ILE A 123 19.65 -7.46 8.65
C ILE A 123 19.80 -8.92 8.23
N LYS A 124 20.93 -9.57 8.58
CA LYS A 124 21.16 -10.98 8.26
C LYS A 124 20.12 -11.89 8.92
N ALA A 125 19.72 -11.62 10.16
CA ALA A 125 18.69 -12.40 10.84
C ALA A 125 17.32 -12.30 10.15
N LEU A 126 16.94 -11.11 9.66
CA LEU A 126 15.70 -10.87 8.92
C LEU A 126 15.77 -11.40 7.47
N ASP A 127 16.94 -11.37 6.84
CA ASP A 127 17.18 -11.84 5.46
C ASP A 127 17.18 -13.38 5.37
N GLU A 128 17.76 -14.05 6.38
CA GLU A 128 17.64 -15.52 6.55
C GLU A 128 16.25 -15.97 7.04
N GLY A 129 15.45 -15.04 7.55
CA GLY A 129 14.18 -15.29 8.23
C GLY A 129 14.29 -16.03 9.58
N PHE A 130 13.20 -15.96 10.34
CA PHE A 130 12.92 -16.79 11.52
C PHE A 130 11.40 -16.89 11.74
N THR A 131 10.97 -17.53 12.82
CA THR A 131 9.55 -17.68 13.17
C THR A 131 9.26 -17.15 14.57
N ILE A 132 8.08 -16.59 14.76
CA ILE A 132 7.57 -16.14 16.07
C ILE A 132 6.24 -16.82 16.41
N GLY A 133 5.90 -16.89 17.69
CA GLY A 133 4.68 -17.52 18.18
C GLY A 133 4.86 -19.00 18.56
N SER A 134 3.76 -19.68 18.87
CA SER A 134 3.77 -21.09 19.30
C SER A 134 2.48 -21.81 18.93
N GLY A 135 2.53 -23.15 18.88
CA GLY A 135 1.38 -23.98 18.51
C GLY A 135 0.91 -23.72 17.08
N ALA A 136 -0.37 -23.42 16.90
CA ALA A 136 -0.97 -23.14 15.59
C ALA A 136 -0.76 -21.70 15.09
N LEU A 137 -0.18 -20.80 15.91
CA LEU A 137 0.02 -19.39 15.60
C LEU A 137 1.50 -19.07 15.36
N VAL A 138 2.13 -19.83 14.47
CA VAL A 138 3.53 -19.60 14.06
C VAL A 138 3.53 -18.67 12.84
N ALA A 139 4.08 -17.47 12.99
CA ALA A 139 4.23 -16.52 11.90
C ALA A 139 5.69 -16.47 11.40
N PRO A 140 5.95 -16.53 10.08
CA PRO A 140 7.25 -16.24 9.53
C PRO A 140 7.58 -14.75 9.70
N VAL A 141 8.84 -14.46 10.00
CA VAL A 141 9.42 -13.13 10.13
C VAL A 141 10.62 -13.03 9.21
N ASP A 142 10.52 -12.15 8.23
CA ASP A 142 11.57 -11.80 7.29
C ASP A 142 11.65 -10.27 7.11
N LEU A 143 12.39 -9.80 6.09
CA LEU A 143 12.50 -8.38 5.78
C LEU A 143 11.22 -7.75 5.23
N ASP A 144 10.38 -8.45 4.47
CA ASP A 144 9.13 -7.89 3.95
C ASP A 144 8.07 -7.81 5.05
N TRP A 145 7.99 -8.84 5.91
CA TRP A 145 7.25 -8.77 7.16
C TRP A 145 7.71 -7.58 8.02
N PHE A 146 9.02 -7.36 8.15
CA PHE A 146 9.55 -6.27 8.99
C PHE A 146 9.22 -4.88 8.43
N VAL A 147 9.24 -4.72 7.11
CA VAL A 147 8.81 -3.49 6.42
C VAL A 147 7.33 -3.19 6.71
N ASP A 148 6.45 -4.17 6.51
CA ASP A 148 5.02 -4.01 6.75
C ASP A 148 4.70 -3.80 8.24
N ALA A 149 5.33 -4.58 9.13
CA ALA A 149 5.15 -4.51 10.56
C ALA A 149 5.53 -3.14 11.12
N LEU A 150 6.69 -2.59 10.74
CA LEU A 150 7.14 -1.30 11.26
C LEU A 150 6.31 -0.14 10.72
N ALA A 151 5.86 -0.22 9.46
CA ALA A 151 4.92 0.73 8.89
C ALA A 151 3.58 0.72 9.65
N ARG A 152 3.03 -0.46 9.96
CA ARG A 152 1.76 -0.63 10.69
C ARG A 152 1.83 -0.25 12.15
N CYS A 153 2.93 -0.55 12.84
CA CYS A 153 3.15 -0.12 14.23
C CYS A 153 3.14 1.42 14.36
N ALA A 154 3.46 2.15 13.29
CA ALA A 154 3.41 3.61 13.24
C ALA A 154 2.02 4.21 12.97
N ILE A 155 0.97 3.38 12.85
CA ILE A 155 -0.42 3.81 12.71
C ILE A 155 -1.08 3.91 14.10
N PRO A 156 -1.50 5.11 14.55
CA PRO A 156 -2.17 5.25 15.84
C PRO A 156 -3.54 4.56 15.89
N VAL A 157 -3.78 3.78 16.95
CA VAL A 157 -4.96 2.90 17.08
C VAL A 157 -6.31 3.61 17.16
N HIS A 158 -6.31 4.91 17.49
CA HIS A 158 -7.52 5.74 17.57
C HIS A 158 -7.95 6.33 16.23
N LEU A 159 -7.13 6.22 15.19
CA LEU A 159 -7.43 6.74 13.86
C LEU A 159 -8.18 5.69 13.03
N PRO A 160 -9.07 6.12 12.12
CA PRO A 160 -9.96 5.20 11.42
C PRO A 160 -9.20 4.35 10.38
N THR A 161 -9.64 3.10 10.26
CA THR A 161 -9.11 2.10 9.32
C THR A 161 -10.16 1.75 8.26
N SER A 162 -9.70 1.22 7.11
CA SER A 162 -10.57 0.77 6.02
C SER A 162 -10.12 -0.58 5.45
N ARG A 163 -10.99 -1.23 4.68
CA ARG A 163 -10.72 -2.49 3.96
C ARG A 163 -10.27 -2.29 2.51
N THR A 164 -10.14 -1.04 2.08
CA THR A 164 -9.78 -0.66 0.71
C THR A 164 -8.37 -0.09 0.62
N ARG A 165 -7.63 -0.43 -0.44
CA ARG A 165 -6.25 0.06 -0.69
C ARG A 165 -6.12 0.70 -2.06
N ALA A 166 -5.30 1.74 -2.17
CA ALA A 166 -4.73 2.19 -3.45
C ALA A 166 -3.30 1.66 -3.58
N VAL A 167 -2.94 1.15 -4.75
CA VAL A 167 -1.60 0.62 -5.04
C VAL A 167 -0.98 1.33 -6.24
N ASP A 168 0.27 1.77 -6.04
CA ASP A 168 1.09 2.43 -7.04
C ASP A 168 2.57 2.08 -6.82
N GLY A 169 3.39 2.24 -7.86
CA GLY A 169 4.83 1.95 -7.86
C GLY A 169 5.69 3.18 -8.06
N THR A 170 6.89 3.20 -7.49
CA THR A 170 7.87 4.27 -7.69
C THR A 170 9.30 3.73 -7.73
N ASP A 171 10.20 4.42 -8.42
CA ASP A 171 11.60 4.02 -8.55
C ASP A 171 12.45 4.47 -7.36
N TRP A 172 13.45 3.67 -7.01
CA TRP A 172 14.50 4.05 -6.06
C TRP A 172 15.89 3.68 -6.60
N GLU A 173 16.59 4.67 -7.16
CA GLU A 173 17.93 4.49 -7.72
C GLU A 173 18.97 3.95 -6.72
N THR A 174 19.91 3.17 -7.23
CA THR A 174 21.07 2.75 -6.42
C THR A 174 22.06 3.90 -6.22
N CYS A 175 22.68 3.92 -5.04
CA CYS A 175 23.88 4.72 -4.79
C CYS A 175 25.16 4.08 -5.36
N GLY A 176 25.05 2.86 -5.91
CA GLY A 176 26.13 2.12 -6.54
C GLY A 176 26.69 2.85 -7.76
N THR A 177 27.99 3.13 -7.75
CA THR A 177 28.68 3.65 -8.93
C THR A 177 28.78 2.55 -10.00
N PHE A 178 28.58 2.92 -11.27
CA PHE A 178 29.01 2.09 -12.40
C PHE A 178 30.47 1.68 -12.24
N VAL A 179 30.79 0.43 -12.58
CA VAL A 179 32.14 -0.13 -12.34
C VAL A 179 33.15 0.34 -13.39
N SER A 180 32.70 0.80 -14.56
CA SER A 180 33.56 1.35 -15.61
C SER A 180 33.50 2.89 -15.69
N SER A 181 34.65 3.51 -15.94
CA SER A 181 34.77 4.94 -16.30
C SER A 181 34.10 5.21 -17.65
N ASN A 182 34.34 4.33 -18.63
CA ASN A 182 33.61 4.30 -19.88
C ASN A 182 32.23 3.70 -19.66
N ARG A 183 31.24 4.58 -19.63
CA ARG A 183 29.81 4.30 -19.56
C ARG A 183 29.38 3.57 -20.87
N GLN A 184 29.70 2.25 -21.02
CA GLN A 184 29.44 1.12 -22.00
C GLN A 184 28.37 0.00 -21.73
N TYR A 185 27.09 0.01 -22.17
CA TYR A 185 25.92 -0.80 -21.72
C TYR A 185 25.38 -1.78 -22.76
N GLU A 186 24.58 -2.73 -22.28
CA GLU A 186 23.73 -3.63 -23.06
C GLU A 186 22.27 -3.52 -22.58
N GLY A 187 21.34 -3.32 -23.52
CA GLY A 187 19.98 -2.85 -23.24
C GLY A 187 19.00 -3.91 -22.71
N TYR A 188 19.40 -4.72 -21.73
CA TYR A 188 18.52 -5.74 -21.12
C TYR A 188 17.73 -5.15 -19.95
N VAL A 189 16.55 -4.64 -20.28
CA VAL A 189 15.42 -4.53 -19.35
C VAL A 189 14.53 -5.72 -19.66
N PRO A 190 14.16 -6.57 -18.69
CA PRO A 190 13.12 -7.55 -18.92
C PRO A 190 11.81 -6.84 -19.25
N THR A 191 10.96 -7.52 -20.01
CA THR A 191 9.54 -7.18 -20.12
C THR A 191 8.88 -7.21 -18.75
N ASP A 192 8.79 -6.06 -18.08
CA ASP A 192 7.89 -5.80 -16.94
C ASP A 192 6.41 -5.67 -17.41
N THR A 193 6.08 -6.42 -18.46
CA THR A 193 4.80 -6.39 -19.17
C THR A 193 4.57 -7.75 -19.80
N ASP A 194 3.44 -8.40 -19.52
CA ASP A 194 2.94 -9.56 -20.28
C ASP A 194 2.44 -9.19 -21.69
N GLY A 195 2.99 -8.12 -22.28
CA GLY A 195 2.75 -7.71 -23.66
C GLY A 195 3.64 -8.47 -24.62
N ASP A 196 3.38 -8.28 -25.92
CA ASP A 196 4.23 -8.82 -26.97
C ASP A 196 5.69 -8.36 -26.78
N VAL A 197 6.60 -9.34 -26.70
CA VAL A 197 8.04 -9.13 -26.54
C VAL A 197 8.58 -8.29 -27.69
N ASP A 198 8.05 -8.41 -28.90
CA ASP A 198 8.50 -7.64 -30.06
C ASP A 198 8.10 -6.16 -29.98
N ASP A 199 6.94 -5.82 -29.44
CA ASP A 199 6.53 -4.42 -29.25
C ASP A 199 7.33 -3.77 -28.12
N HIS A 200 7.58 -4.50 -27.02
CA HIS A 200 8.49 -4.03 -25.97
C HIS A 200 9.93 -3.87 -26.50
N LEU A 201 10.41 -4.80 -27.32
CA LEU A 201 11.71 -4.70 -28.00
C LEU A 201 11.75 -3.52 -29.00
N LYS A 202 10.65 -3.14 -29.64
CA LYS A 202 10.56 -1.92 -30.48
C LYS A 202 10.66 -0.65 -29.65
N GLU A 203 9.96 -0.55 -28.51
CA GLU A 203 10.09 0.60 -27.59
C GLU A 203 11.50 0.69 -27.01
N ILE A 204 12.01 -0.42 -26.47
CA ILE A 204 13.39 -0.52 -26.03
C ILE A 204 14.36 -0.18 -27.17
N SER A 205 14.11 -0.59 -28.42
CA SER A 205 14.98 -0.30 -29.55
C SER A 205 15.00 1.19 -29.93
N LYS A 206 13.89 1.92 -29.74
CA LYS A 206 13.87 3.38 -29.87
C LYS A 206 14.73 4.01 -28.78
N VAL A 207 14.51 3.63 -27.51
CA VAL A 207 15.27 4.12 -26.35
C VAL A 207 16.77 3.74 -26.42
N ARG A 208 17.11 2.56 -26.95
CA ARG A 208 18.50 2.08 -27.15
C ARG A 208 19.32 2.96 -28.11
N LYS A 209 18.67 3.68 -29.05
CA LYS A 209 19.39 4.58 -29.99
C LYS A 209 19.90 5.86 -29.33
N GLU A 210 19.29 6.30 -28.23
CA GLU A 210 19.61 7.59 -27.59
C GLU A 210 20.52 7.45 -26.36
N LEU A 211 20.64 6.25 -25.79
CA LEU A 211 21.27 6.08 -24.49
C LEU A 211 22.78 5.86 -24.53
N ARG A 212 23.47 6.70 -23.71
CA ARG A 212 24.77 6.37 -23.10
C ARG A 212 24.56 5.34 -22.00
N LYS A 213 25.66 4.85 -21.42
CA LYS A 213 25.79 3.40 -21.29
C LYS A 213 26.51 3.02 -19.94
N GLY A 214 26.95 1.77 -19.67
CA GLY A 214 27.63 1.31 -18.44
C GLY A 214 27.92 -0.21 -18.42
N LYS A 215 29.18 -0.64 -18.19
CA LYS A 215 29.69 -2.02 -18.45
C LYS A 215 29.03 -3.09 -17.58
N LEU A 216 28.69 -4.24 -18.19
CA LEU A 216 28.32 -5.48 -17.50
C LEU A 216 29.43 -5.91 -16.51
N VAL A 217 29.04 -6.15 -15.26
CA VAL A 217 29.91 -6.59 -14.17
C VAL A 217 29.83 -8.10 -13.99
N SER A 218 28.60 -8.61 -13.96
CA SER A 218 28.23 -9.99 -13.63
C SER A 218 26.73 -10.18 -13.93
N PHE A 219 26.25 -11.40 -13.82
CA PHE A 219 24.82 -11.70 -13.70
C PHE A 219 24.44 -11.86 -12.22
N GLY A 220 23.19 -11.55 -11.88
CA GLY A 220 22.60 -11.84 -10.57
C GLY A 220 22.02 -13.25 -10.48
N ALA A 221 21.49 -13.61 -9.30
CA ALA A 221 20.79 -14.87 -9.07
C ALA A 221 19.45 -15.01 -9.82
N ASP A 222 18.99 -13.91 -10.42
CA ASP A 222 17.83 -13.78 -11.30
C ASP A 222 18.22 -13.86 -12.80
N ASP A 223 19.46 -14.29 -13.12
CA ASP A 223 20.07 -14.31 -14.46
C ASP A 223 20.07 -12.94 -15.18
N ARG A 224 19.89 -11.85 -14.42
CA ARG A 224 19.85 -10.48 -14.97
C ARG A 224 21.18 -9.76 -14.81
N PRO A 225 21.59 -8.95 -15.81
CA PRO A 225 22.78 -8.10 -15.74
C PRO A 225 22.90 -7.18 -14.52
N ILE A 226 24.11 -7.13 -13.96
CA ILE A 226 24.55 -6.18 -12.94
C ILE A 226 25.51 -5.16 -13.57
N TYR A 227 25.30 -3.86 -13.32
CA TYR A 227 26.06 -2.76 -13.93
C TYR A 227 26.82 -1.88 -12.93
N THR A 228 26.58 -2.06 -11.63
CA THR A 228 27.13 -1.21 -10.55
C THR A 228 27.76 -2.06 -9.45
N ARG A 229 28.35 -1.39 -8.45
CA ARG A 229 28.82 -2.05 -7.22
C ARG A 229 27.70 -2.54 -6.30
N ASP A 230 26.46 -2.13 -6.56
CA ASP A 230 25.29 -2.67 -5.89
C ASP A 230 24.81 -3.91 -6.67
N CYS A 231 25.07 -5.09 -6.11
CA CYS A 231 24.85 -6.38 -6.79
C CYS A 231 23.38 -6.75 -6.96
N ASP A 232 22.47 -6.13 -6.20
CA ASP A 232 21.04 -6.45 -6.25
C ASP A 232 20.26 -5.38 -7.04
N ALA A 233 20.90 -4.26 -7.38
CA ALA A 233 20.31 -3.25 -8.24
C ALA A 233 20.24 -3.77 -9.69
N ARG A 234 19.11 -3.49 -10.36
CA ARG A 234 18.85 -3.89 -11.75
C ARG A 234 18.45 -2.70 -12.58
N ALA A 235 18.42 -2.88 -13.90
CA ALA A 235 17.86 -1.91 -14.81
C ALA A 235 16.32 -1.99 -14.82
N GLY A 236 15.67 -0.85 -14.66
CA GLY A 236 14.24 -0.66 -14.90
C GLY A 236 13.99 0.52 -15.85
N HIS A 237 12.74 0.68 -16.28
CA HIS A 237 12.28 1.80 -17.08
C HIS A 237 11.27 2.64 -16.28
N ARG A 238 11.39 3.97 -16.34
CA ARG A 238 10.42 4.91 -15.76
C ARG A 238 9.84 5.82 -16.83
N SER A 239 8.55 6.09 -16.72
CA SER A 239 7.83 7.03 -17.58
C SER A 239 8.22 8.48 -17.25
N ALA A 240 8.04 9.39 -18.21
CA ALA A 240 8.32 10.81 -18.01
C ALA A 240 7.39 11.41 -16.95
N ASN A 241 7.93 12.29 -16.12
CA ASN A 241 7.16 13.11 -15.18
C ASN A 241 7.83 14.50 -15.04
N ASN A 242 7.25 15.39 -14.23
CA ASN A 242 7.76 16.76 -14.06
C ASN A 242 9.16 16.85 -13.41
N ARG A 243 9.71 15.74 -12.88
CA ARG A 243 11.05 15.68 -12.26
C ARG A 243 12.10 15.04 -13.19
N HIS A 244 11.71 14.05 -13.98
CA HIS A 244 12.61 13.26 -14.83
C HIS A 244 12.01 12.93 -16.20
N SER A 245 12.84 12.96 -17.24
CA SER A 245 12.49 12.40 -18.55
C SER A 245 12.25 10.90 -18.46
N SER A 246 11.42 10.36 -19.36
CA SER A 246 11.30 8.92 -19.54
C SER A 246 12.66 8.29 -19.84
N GLY A 247 12.90 7.09 -19.33
CA GLY A 247 14.13 6.36 -19.66
C GLY A 247 14.53 5.33 -18.61
N LEU A 248 15.75 4.84 -18.76
CA LEU A 248 16.30 3.80 -17.91
C LEU A 248 16.92 4.35 -16.63
N TYR A 249 16.83 3.56 -15.57
CA TYR A 249 17.51 3.79 -14.30
C TYR A 249 18.05 2.48 -13.75
N ILE A 250 19.05 2.55 -12.87
CA ILE A 250 19.57 1.37 -12.15
C ILE A 250 19.19 1.48 -10.68
N GLY A 251 18.51 0.48 -10.14
CA GLY A 251 18.01 0.48 -8.78
C GLY A 251 16.94 -0.56 -8.53
N TYR A 252 15.86 -0.11 -7.90
CA TYR A 252 14.81 -0.93 -7.29
C TYR A 252 13.44 -0.32 -7.60
N GLU A 253 12.41 -1.16 -7.63
CA GLU A 253 11.01 -0.72 -7.64
C GLU A 253 10.41 -0.86 -6.26
N LEU A 254 9.74 0.19 -5.81
CA LEU A 254 9.02 0.27 -4.55
C LEU A 254 7.53 0.34 -4.86
N HIS A 255 6.81 -0.74 -4.56
CA HIS A 255 5.35 -0.78 -4.64
C HIS A 255 4.77 -0.49 -3.26
N LEU A 256 3.74 0.37 -3.17
CA LEU A 256 3.08 0.74 -1.92
C LEU A 256 1.60 0.32 -1.94
N SER A 257 1.11 -0.17 -0.80
CA SER A 257 -0.32 -0.33 -0.50
C SER A 257 -0.73 0.73 0.52
N VAL A 258 -1.60 1.67 0.11
CA VAL A 258 -2.04 2.80 0.92
C VAL A 258 -3.52 2.70 1.24
N GLN A 259 -3.88 2.92 2.50
CA GLN A 259 -5.25 2.93 2.97
C GLN A 259 -6.06 4.06 2.31
N ILE A 260 -7.24 3.74 1.79
CA ILE A 260 -8.19 4.73 1.22
C ILE A 260 -9.61 4.45 1.73
N PRO A 261 -10.53 5.42 1.76
CA PRO A 261 -11.91 5.19 2.18
C PRO A 261 -12.57 4.01 1.44
N ASP A 262 -13.33 3.21 2.19
CA ASP A 262 -14.15 2.15 1.62
C ASP A 262 -15.23 2.72 0.70
N ALA A 263 -15.77 1.91 -0.20
CA ALA A 263 -16.80 2.32 -1.13
C ALA A 263 -17.93 1.30 -1.20
N SER A 264 -19.14 1.78 -1.45
CA SER A 264 -20.31 0.95 -1.77
C SER A 264 -21.02 1.51 -3.00
N TYR A 265 -21.68 0.63 -3.76
CA TYR A 265 -22.27 0.98 -5.05
C TYR A 265 -23.67 0.36 -5.19
N GLY A 266 -24.68 1.21 -5.39
CA GLY A 266 -26.10 0.82 -5.48
C GLY A 266 -26.54 0.25 -6.84
N GLY A 267 -25.63 0.14 -7.82
CA GLY A 267 -25.94 -0.44 -9.14
C GLY A 267 -26.30 0.56 -10.24
N LYS A 268 -26.47 1.85 -9.91
CA LYS A 268 -26.62 2.97 -10.86
C LYS A 268 -25.41 3.92 -10.81
N PRO A 269 -25.05 4.61 -11.91
CA PRO A 269 -23.80 5.39 -12.00
C PRO A 269 -23.63 6.51 -10.98
N ASP A 270 -24.74 7.08 -10.51
CA ASP A 270 -24.85 8.12 -9.49
C ASP A 270 -24.84 7.58 -8.05
N GLN A 271 -25.09 6.28 -7.86
CA GLN A 271 -25.27 5.66 -6.56
C GLN A 271 -23.96 5.08 -6.01
N VAL A 272 -22.96 5.94 -5.82
CA VAL A 272 -21.73 5.62 -5.07
C VAL A 272 -21.75 6.30 -3.72
N VAL A 273 -21.40 5.56 -2.66
CA VAL A 273 -21.23 6.11 -1.31
C VAL A 273 -19.86 5.71 -0.81
N LEU A 274 -19.00 6.71 -0.56
CA LEU A 274 -17.74 6.52 0.15
C LEU A 274 -18.02 6.36 1.65
N GLY A 275 -17.26 5.48 2.30
CA GLY A 275 -17.28 5.27 3.74
C GLY A 275 -16.64 6.43 4.50
N GLN A 276 -16.27 6.17 5.76
CA GLN A 276 -15.60 7.16 6.60
C GLN A 276 -14.29 7.64 5.92
N GLU A 277 -14.03 8.95 5.97
CA GLU A 277 -12.76 9.51 5.53
C GLU A 277 -11.62 8.95 6.41
N VAL A 278 -10.55 8.46 5.78
CA VAL A 278 -9.39 7.86 6.48
C VAL A 278 -8.06 8.51 6.08
N PRO A 279 -7.05 8.50 6.96
CA PRO A 279 -5.69 8.89 6.59
C PRO A 279 -5.11 7.90 5.57
N GLY A 280 -4.34 8.44 4.61
CA GLY A 280 -3.63 7.67 3.59
C GLY A 280 -2.40 6.92 4.09
N PHE A 281 -2.54 6.09 5.13
CA PHE A 281 -1.42 5.35 5.71
C PHE A 281 -0.87 4.28 4.77
N ILE A 282 0.45 4.13 4.74
CA ILE A 282 1.13 3.02 4.06
C ILE A 282 1.00 1.78 4.94
N THR A 283 0.36 0.73 4.42
CA THR A 283 0.01 -0.49 5.18
C THR A 283 0.80 -1.72 4.74
N MET A 284 1.32 -1.71 3.52
CA MET A 284 2.26 -2.71 3.01
C MET A 284 3.19 -2.04 1.99
N ALA A 285 4.43 -2.50 1.89
CA ALA A 285 5.35 -2.07 0.84
C ALA A 285 6.26 -3.21 0.38
N ARG A 286 6.55 -3.26 -0.92
CA ARG A 286 7.39 -4.28 -1.53
C ARG A 286 8.49 -3.61 -2.33
N LEU A 287 9.74 -3.83 -1.90
CA LEU A 287 10.92 -3.39 -2.61
C LEU A 287 11.50 -4.57 -3.39
N THR A 288 11.62 -4.43 -4.70
CA THR A 288 12.16 -5.45 -5.60
C THR A 288 13.30 -4.87 -6.43
N PRO A 289 14.20 -5.69 -6.99
CA PRO A 289 15.12 -5.23 -8.03
C PRO A 289 14.31 -4.65 -9.20
N ALA A 290 14.69 -3.47 -9.73
CA ALA A 290 13.89 -2.79 -10.75
C ALA A 290 13.62 -3.67 -11.98
N GLY A 291 12.47 -3.56 -12.65
CA GLY A 291 12.04 -4.46 -13.72
C GLY A 291 11.80 -5.90 -13.26
N ALA A 292 11.46 -6.12 -11.98
CA ALA A 292 10.88 -7.37 -11.50
C ALA A 292 9.35 -7.32 -11.64
N HIS A 293 8.72 -8.46 -11.91
CA HIS A 293 7.30 -8.49 -12.26
C HIS A 293 6.39 -7.95 -11.14
N ARG A 294 5.68 -6.86 -11.41
CA ARG A 294 4.91 -6.12 -10.39
C ARG A 294 3.88 -6.95 -9.64
N LEU A 295 3.18 -7.84 -10.34
CA LEU A 295 2.12 -8.66 -9.74
C LEU A 295 2.69 -9.64 -8.72
N ASP A 296 3.83 -10.26 -9.04
CA ASP A 296 4.51 -11.23 -8.16
C ASP A 296 4.99 -10.54 -6.87
N ALA A 297 5.34 -9.25 -6.96
CA ALA A 297 5.68 -8.44 -5.81
C ALA A 297 4.47 -8.12 -4.92
N VAL A 298 3.37 -7.62 -5.48
CA VAL A 298 2.26 -7.02 -4.69
C VAL A 298 1.13 -7.98 -4.34
N VAL A 299 0.74 -8.89 -5.23
CA VAL A 299 -0.48 -9.71 -5.07
C VAL A 299 -0.43 -10.62 -3.85
N PRO A 300 0.67 -11.35 -3.55
CA PRO A 300 0.74 -12.17 -2.33
C PRO A 300 0.58 -11.34 -1.05
N GLY A 301 1.16 -10.13 -1.02
CA GLY A 301 1.04 -9.21 0.12
C GLY A 301 -0.38 -8.68 0.32
N LEU A 302 -1.09 -8.35 -0.76
CA LEU A 302 -2.49 -7.90 -0.72
C LEU A 302 -3.44 -9.01 -0.25
N ILE A 303 -3.21 -10.26 -0.68
CA ILE A 303 -4.02 -11.42 -0.25
C ILE A 303 -3.78 -11.76 1.22
N ALA A 304 -2.53 -11.67 1.69
CA ALA A 304 -2.17 -11.91 3.08
C ALA A 304 -2.61 -10.78 4.04
N GLU A 305 -2.84 -9.57 3.53
CA GLU A 305 -3.15 -8.39 4.36
C GLU A 305 -4.44 -8.55 5.18
N GLN A 306 -4.27 -8.58 6.50
CA GLN A 306 -5.36 -8.47 7.46
C GLN A 306 -5.45 -7.03 8.01
N VAL A 307 -6.67 -6.52 8.07
CA VAL A 307 -7.02 -5.21 8.63
C VAL A 307 -7.44 -5.40 10.09
N PRO A 308 -6.83 -4.70 11.06
CA PRO A 308 -7.23 -4.79 12.46
C PRO A 308 -8.64 -4.23 12.67
N SER A 309 -9.36 -4.76 13.64
CA SER A 309 -10.66 -4.21 14.05
C SER A 309 -10.50 -2.76 14.57
N PRO A 310 -11.45 -1.84 14.32
CA PRO A 310 -11.36 -0.46 14.76
C PRO A 310 -11.02 -0.33 16.26
N GLY A 311 -10.09 0.56 16.61
CA GLY A 311 -9.62 0.75 17.98
C GLY A 311 -8.66 -0.33 18.52
N THR A 312 -8.36 -1.37 17.73
CA THR A 312 -7.44 -2.45 18.13
C THR A 312 -6.05 -2.20 17.54
N PRO A 313 -4.95 -2.32 18.31
CA PRO A 313 -3.60 -2.25 17.75
C PRO A 313 -3.39 -3.36 16.71
N TRP A 314 -2.68 -3.03 15.63
CA TRP A 314 -2.05 -4.07 14.84
C TRP A 314 -1.00 -4.77 15.70
N THR A 315 -1.05 -6.10 15.77
CA THR A 315 -0.05 -6.92 16.43
C THR A 315 0.33 -8.11 15.54
N PRO A 316 1.57 -8.60 15.60
CA PRO A 316 2.01 -9.77 14.84
C PRO A 316 1.09 -10.99 15.05
N GLY A 317 0.67 -11.62 13.96
CA GLY A 317 -0.15 -12.83 14.00
C GLY A 317 -1.60 -12.64 14.46
N ALA A 318 -2.06 -11.40 14.73
CA ALA A 318 -3.46 -11.16 15.05
C ALA A 318 -4.38 -11.38 13.85
N SER A 319 -5.51 -12.04 14.09
CA SER A 319 -6.62 -12.12 13.14
C SER A 319 -7.22 -10.74 12.88
N GLY A 320 -7.47 -10.42 11.62
CA GLY A 320 -8.22 -9.24 11.20
C GLY A 320 -9.27 -9.61 10.16
N THR A 321 -9.89 -8.60 9.54
CA THR A 321 -10.68 -8.80 8.32
C THR A 321 -9.78 -8.65 7.10
N SER A 322 -9.88 -9.54 6.13
CA SER A 322 -9.13 -9.43 4.88
C SER A 322 -9.56 -8.20 4.07
N LEU A 323 -8.70 -7.74 3.16
CA LEU A 323 -9.04 -6.65 2.22
C LEU A 323 -10.31 -6.96 1.42
N GLU A 324 -11.04 -5.90 1.05
CA GLU A 324 -12.27 -6.01 0.27
C GLU A 324 -12.11 -5.46 -1.15
N THR A 325 -11.33 -4.39 -1.33
CA THR A 325 -11.11 -3.79 -2.65
C THR A 325 -9.73 -3.16 -2.78
N VAL A 326 -9.18 -3.22 -3.98
CA VAL A 326 -7.92 -2.56 -4.34
C VAL A 326 -8.13 -1.66 -5.57
N VAL A 327 -7.64 -0.42 -5.51
CA VAL A 327 -7.58 0.53 -6.60
C VAL A 327 -6.17 0.51 -7.19
N TRP A 328 -6.03 0.13 -8.45
CA TRP A 328 -4.74 -0.09 -9.12
C TRP A 328 -4.43 1.02 -10.13
N ASP A 329 -3.17 1.50 -10.14
CA ASP A 329 -2.64 2.17 -11.33
C ASP A 329 -2.73 1.26 -12.57
N ARG A 330 -2.84 1.90 -13.74
CA ARG A 330 -2.85 1.25 -15.04
C ARG A 330 -1.68 0.27 -15.24
N GLY A 331 -0.49 0.60 -14.72
CA GLY A 331 0.71 -0.25 -14.83
C GLY A 331 0.56 -1.65 -14.24
N TYR A 332 -0.40 -1.88 -13.32
CA TYR A 332 -0.73 -3.21 -12.81
C TYR A 332 -1.91 -3.84 -13.60
N SER A 333 -2.89 -3.03 -13.99
CA SER A 333 -4.11 -3.54 -14.66
C SER A 333 -3.87 -4.07 -16.07
N ILE A 334 -2.82 -3.61 -16.76
CA ILE A 334 -2.43 -4.06 -18.11
C ILE A 334 -1.72 -5.42 -18.15
N LEU A 335 -1.32 -5.94 -16.98
CA LEU A 335 -0.60 -7.21 -16.80
C LEU A 335 -1.56 -8.40 -16.77
N ASP A 336 -1.01 -9.61 -16.76
CA ASP A 336 -1.74 -10.88 -16.86
C ASP A 336 -2.95 -10.93 -15.90
N TYR A 337 -4.06 -11.45 -16.44
CA TYR A 337 -5.26 -11.66 -15.64
C TYR A 337 -5.01 -12.73 -14.57
N THR A 338 -4.38 -13.86 -14.90
CA THR A 338 -4.29 -15.01 -13.97
C THR A 338 -3.46 -14.68 -12.73
N ARG A 339 -2.25 -14.17 -12.91
CA ARG A 339 -1.32 -13.74 -11.84
C ARG A 339 -1.85 -12.55 -11.02
N GLY A 340 -2.61 -11.67 -11.67
CA GLY A 340 -3.04 -10.39 -11.09
C GLY A 340 -4.50 -10.42 -10.66
N LYS A 341 -5.37 -10.15 -11.63
CA LYS A 341 -6.80 -9.87 -11.39
C LYS A 341 -7.57 -11.10 -10.92
N GLY A 342 -7.32 -12.25 -11.53
CA GLY A 342 -7.89 -13.55 -11.17
C GLY A 342 -7.47 -14.01 -9.78
N ALA A 343 -6.18 -13.89 -9.44
CA ALA A 343 -5.66 -14.23 -8.10
C ALA A 343 -6.33 -13.39 -6.99
N LEU A 344 -6.46 -12.07 -7.17
CA LEU A 344 -7.19 -11.21 -6.21
C LEU A 344 -8.68 -11.56 -6.12
N ARG A 345 -9.37 -11.76 -7.26
CA ARG A 345 -10.78 -12.18 -7.26
C ARG A 345 -10.99 -13.53 -6.57
N ALA A 346 -10.10 -14.50 -6.75
CA ALA A 346 -10.14 -15.80 -6.09
C ALA A 346 -9.97 -15.68 -4.56
N ALA A 347 -9.25 -14.66 -4.09
CA ALA A 347 -9.14 -14.30 -2.67
C ALA A 347 -10.32 -13.44 -2.15
N GLY A 348 -11.33 -13.15 -2.99
CA GLY A 348 -12.48 -12.32 -2.63
C GLY A 348 -12.23 -10.81 -2.69
N VAL A 349 -11.11 -10.36 -3.27
CA VAL A 349 -10.72 -8.95 -3.35
C VAL A 349 -11.20 -8.33 -4.68
N GLY A 350 -12.05 -7.31 -4.59
CA GLY A 350 -12.48 -6.50 -5.74
C GLY A 350 -11.37 -5.60 -6.28
N ILE A 351 -11.43 -5.22 -7.56
CA ILE A 351 -10.38 -4.40 -8.20
C ILE A 351 -11.00 -3.25 -9.00
N VAL A 352 -10.52 -2.03 -8.82
CA VAL A 352 -10.91 -0.85 -9.60
C VAL A 352 -9.67 -0.27 -10.29
N PHE A 353 -9.77 0.04 -11.58
CA PHE A 353 -8.63 0.49 -12.39
C PHE A 353 -9.05 1.32 -13.60
N ASP A 354 -8.09 2.05 -14.20
CA ASP A 354 -8.26 2.74 -15.48
C ASP A 354 -7.80 1.84 -16.65
N LEU A 355 -8.63 1.74 -17.69
CA LEU A 355 -8.36 0.93 -18.88
C LEU A 355 -7.35 1.61 -19.81
N ALA A 356 -6.30 0.89 -20.21
CA ALA A 356 -5.41 1.32 -21.29
C ALA A 356 -6.12 1.26 -22.65
N THR A 357 -5.67 2.05 -23.64
CA THR A 357 -6.29 2.10 -24.98
C THR A 357 -6.45 0.72 -25.63
N ARG A 358 -5.46 -0.18 -25.48
CA ARG A 358 -5.53 -1.57 -25.99
C ARG A 358 -6.59 -2.46 -25.32
N GLN A 359 -7.08 -2.05 -24.16
CA GLN A 359 -8.11 -2.75 -23.37
C GLN A 359 -9.53 -2.24 -23.71
N ARG A 360 -9.62 -1.15 -24.49
CA ARG A 360 -10.87 -0.55 -24.94
C ARG A 360 -11.28 -1.17 -26.27
N THR A 361 -11.94 -2.33 -26.20
CA THR A 361 -12.31 -3.13 -27.36
C THR A 361 -13.83 -3.28 -27.48
N LEU A 362 -14.34 -3.25 -28.72
CA LEU A 362 -15.66 -3.75 -29.09
C LEU A 362 -15.51 -5.16 -29.68
N GLN A 363 -16.20 -6.16 -29.11
CA GLN A 363 -16.18 -7.55 -29.59
C GLN A 363 -17.60 -8.12 -29.59
N ALA A 364 -18.15 -8.38 -30.78
CA ALA A 364 -19.44 -9.05 -30.94
C ALA A 364 -19.26 -10.57 -30.87
N ILE A 365 -19.13 -11.12 -29.65
CA ILE A 365 -18.84 -12.55 -29.43
C ILE A 365 -20.11 -13.41 -29.49
N TYR A 366 -21.27 -12.86 -29.11
CA TYR A 366 -22.56 -13.59 -29.07
C TYR A 366 -23.66 -12.80 -29.79
N PRO A 367 -24.67 -13.45 -30.41
CA PRO A 367 -25.68 -12.79 -31.26
C PRO A 367 -26.50 -11.68 -30.57
N SER A 368 -26.56 -11.66 -29.23
CA SER A 368 -27.29 -10.64 -28.46
C SER A 368 -26.40 -9.77 -27.56
N ILE A 369 -25.07 -9.91 -27.62
CA ILE A 369 -24.13 -9.26 -26.70
C ILE A 369 -22.96 -8.64 -27.44
N ASP A 370 -22.81 -7.32 -27.27
CA ASP A 370 -21.58 -6.60 -27.56
C ASP A 370 -20.72 -6.53 -26.29
N PHE A 371 -19.50 -7.08 -26.34
CA PHE A 371 -18.52 -6.87 -25.28
C PHE A 371 -17.81 -5.55 -25.55
N ILE A 372 -17.98 -4.59 -24.65
CA ILE A 372 -17.39 -3.25 -24.76
C ILE A 372 -16.59 -3.00 -23.51
N ASP A 373 -15.32 -2.58 -23.67
CA ASP A 373 -14.39 -2.37 -22.55
C ASP A 373 -14.28 -3.62 -21.64
N GLY A 374 -14.47 -4.81 -22.22
CA GLY A 374 -14.47 -6.11 -21.54
C GLY A 374 -15.68 -6.40 -20.63
N VAL A 375 -16.82 -5.72 -20.84
CA VAL A 375 -18.09 -5.96 -20.15
C VAL A 375 -19.22 -6.23 -21.16
N PRO A 376 -20.16 -7.17 -20.90
CA PRO A 376 -21.30 -7.44 -21.77
C PRO A 376 -22.39 -6.34 -21.76
N PHE A 377 -22.72 -5.83 -22.94
CA PHE A 377 -23.83 -4.90 -23.21
C PHE A 377 -24.85 -5.50 -24.18
N SER A 378 -26.09 -4.98 -24.15
CA SER A 378 -27.13 -5.32 -25.13
C SER A 378 -26.74 -4.89 -26.55
N LYS A 379 -26.93 -5.78 -27.53
CA LYS A 379 -26.80 -5.44 -28.95
C LYS A 379 -27.72 -4.31 -29.43
N HIS A 380 -28.77 -4.00 -28.66
CA HIS A 380 -29.72 -2.93 -28.93
C HIS A 380 -29.23 -1.56 -28.46
N MET A 381 -28.00 -1.47 -27.91
CA MET A 381 -27.44 -0.21 -27.45
C MET A 381 -27.18 0.74 -28.64
N PRO A 382 -27.59 2.02 -28.53
CA PRO A 382 -27.37 3.04 -29.57
C PRO A 382 -25.91 3.16 -29.99
N GLN A 383 -25.67 3.39 -31.28
CA GLN A 383 -24.35 3.37 -31.89
C GLN A 383 -23.41 4.42 -31.27
N GLU A 384 -23.93 5.60 -30.94
CA GLU A 384 -23.21 6.71 -30.30
C GLU A 384 -22.80 6.43 -28.84
N LEU A 385 -23.29 5.34 -28.25
CA LEU A 385 -22.86 4.87 -26.93
C LEU A 385 -21.88 3.70 -27.01
N ARG A 386 -21.53 3.18 -28.20
CA ARG A 386 -20.61 2.03 -28.33
C ARG A 386 -19.15 2.46 -28.17
N ASP A 387 -18.74 3.47 -28.94
CA ASP A 387 -17.42 4.08 -28.84
C ASP A 387 -17.53 5.48 -28.23
N LEU A 388 -17.08 5.60 -26.98
CA LEU A 388 -17.10 6.86 -26.23
C LEU A 388 -15.68 7.43 -26.13
N PRO A 389 -15.49 8.76 -26.28
CA PRO A 389 -14.18 9.38 -26.08
C PRO A 389 -13.73 9.23 -24.63
N ARG A 390 -12.44 8.96 -24.43
CA ARG A 390 -11.84 8.92 -23.10
C ARG A 390 -11.80 10.34 -22.50
N PRO A 391 -12.07 10.49 -21.18
CA PRO A 391 -11.72 11.71 -20.47
C PRO A 391 -10.20 11.87 -20.43
N GLU A 392 -9.69 12.92 -21.06
CA GLU A 392 -8.27 13.22 -21.11
C GLU A 392 -7.84 14.14 -19.97
N ARG A 393 -6.53 14.21 -19.74
CA ARG A 393 -5.95 14.99 -18.64
C ARG A 393 -6.31 16.48 -18.75
N ASP A 394 -6.25 17.00 -19.96
CA ASP A 394 -6.37 18.43 -20.28
C ASP A 394 -7.81 18.84 -20.63
N ASP A 395 -8.78 17.91 -20.54
CA ASP A 395 -10.20 18.23 -20.61
C ASP A 395 -10.59 19.27 -19.53
N THR A 396 -11.41 20.24 -19.93
CA THR A 396 -12.12 21.12 -18.99
C THR A 396 -13.06 20.32 -18.07
N PRO A 397 -13.45 20.87 -16.90
CA PRO A 397 -14.46 20.25 -16.03
C PRO A 397 -15.77 19.92 -16.77
N GLU A 398 -16.19 20.81 -17.67
CA GLU A 398 -17.41 20.70 -18.47
C GLU A 398 -17.32 19.58 -19.52
N GLU A 399 -16.21 19.49 -20.26
CA GLU A 399 -15.97 18.39 -21.20
C GLU A 399 -15.88 17.05 -20.47
N ARG A 400 -15.19 17.00 -19.33
CA ARG A 400 -15.10 15.80 -18.50
C ARG A 400 -16.46 15.36 -17.99
N ALA A 401 -17.31 16.30 -17.55
CA ALA A 401 -18.68 16.03 -17.15
C ALA A 401 -19.53 15.50 -18.33
N ALA A 402 -19.43 16.11 -19.52
CA ALA A 402 -20.15 15.66 -20.71
C ALA A 402 -19.74 14.25 -21.16
N LYS A 403 -18.43 13.94 -21.16
CA LYS A 403 -17.93 12.59 -21.44
C LYS A 403 -18.43 11.58 -20.40
N THR A 404 -18.34 11.91 -19.10
CA THR A 404 -18.82 11.04 -18.01
C THR A 404 -20.32 10.77 -18.11
N ALA A 405 -21.13 11.79 -18.44
CA ALA A 405 -22.57 11.63 -18.66
C ALA A 405 -22.89 10.68 -19.83
N ALA A 406 -22.03 10.59 -20.87
CA ALA A 406 -22.18 9.60 -21.93
C ALA A 406 -21.91 8.16 -21.42
N PHE A 407 -20.91 7.95 -20.57
CA PHE A 407 -20.68 6.66 -19.90
C PHE A 407 -21.84 6.28 -18.97
N ASP A 408 -22.41 7.25 -18.26
CA ASP A 408 -23.56 7.02 -17.38
C ASP A 408 -24.82 6.64 -18.17
N ARG A 409 -25.06 7.27 -19.34
CA ARG A 409 -26.10 6.84 -20.30
C ARG A 409 -25.83 5.44 -20.86
N ARG A 410 -24.57 5.09 -21.15
CA ARG A 410 -24.17 3.74 -21.58
C ARG A 410 -24.47 2.68 -20.51
N ALA A 411 -24.37 3.05 -19.24
CA ALA A 411 -24.39 2.11 -18.11
C ALA A 411 -25.72 1.39 -17.83
N ILE A 412 -26.84 1.86 -18.39
CA ILE A 412 -28.16 1.19 -18.27
C ILE A 412 -28.29 -0.02 -19.20
N TRP A 413 -27.50 -0.06 -20.29
CA TRP A 413 -27.53 -1.10 -21.33
C TRP A 413 -26.71 -2.35 -21.00
N ARG A 414 -26.02 -2.37 -19.84
CA ARG A 414 -25.17 -3.48 -19.42
C ARG A 414 -25.97 -4.69 -18.95
N PHE A 415 -25.45 -5.88 -19.20
CA PHE A 415 -25.88 -7.07 -18.49
C PHE A 415 -25.47 -6.96 -17.01
N THR A 416 -26.25 -7.57 -16.11
CA THR A 416 -25.97 -7.58 -14.66
C THR A 416 -25.67 -9.00 -14.19
N PRO A 417 -24.73 -9.24 -13.27
CA PRO A 417 -24.52 -10.57 -12.67
C PRO A 417 -25.82 -11.10 -12.04
N HIS A 418 -26.10 -12.40 -12.23
CA HIS A 418 -27.37 -13.02 -11.82
C HIS A 418 -27.17 -14.27 -10.95
N GLY A 419 -27.30 -14.07 -9.64
CA GLY A 419 -27.11 -15.12 -8.64
C GLY A 419 -25.63 -15.49 -8.43
N THR A 420 -25.40 -16.47 -7.56
CA THR A 420 -24.05 -17.00 -7.30
C THR A 420 -23.51 -17.76 -8.52
N ALA A 421 -22.18 -17.73 -8.69
CA ALA A 421 -21.48 -18.57 -9.65
C ALA A 421 -21.72 -20.05 -9.28
N ARG A 422 -22.09 -20.88 -10.25
CA ARG A 422 -22.48 -22.27 -9.98
C ARG A 422 -21.29 -23.15 -9.61
N ASP A 423 -20.17 -22.93 -10.30
CA ASP A 423 -18.97 -23.79 -10.25
C ASP A 423 -17.67 -22.96 -10.18
N GLY A 424 -17.74 -21.70 -9.72
CA GLY A 424 -16.62 -20.76 -9.62
C GLY A 424 -16.10 -20.20 -10.96
N ALA A 425 -15.91 -21.05 -11.96
CA ALA A 425 -15.33 -20.69 -13.26
C ALA A 425 -16.31 -20.03 -14.26
N ARG A 426 -17.63 -20.12 -13.99
CA ARG A 426 -18.68 -19.56 -14.87
C ARG A 426 -19.72 -18.77 -14.08
N ARG A 427 -20.06 -17.58 -14.57
CA ARG A 427 -21.01 -16.65 -13.96
C ARG A 427 -22.20 -16.43 -14.88
N ARG A 428 -23.40 -16.34 -14.29
CA ARG A 428 -24.65 -16.03 -15.00
C ARG A 428 -24.87 -14.53 -15.06
N TRP A 429 -25.41 -14.06 -16.19
CA TRP A 429 -25.64 -12.66 -16.51
C TRP A 429 -27.05 -12.48 -17.05
N ILE A 430 -27.79 -11.50 -16.53
CA ILE A 430 -29.16 -11.17 -16.95
C ILE A 430 -29.17 -9.92 -17.83
N CYS A 431 -29.97 -9.94 -18.90
CA CYS A 431 -30.09 -8.83 -19.85
C CYS A 431 -30.66 -7.55 -19.19
N PRO A 432 -30.33 -6.34 -19.67
CA PRO A 432 -30.79 -5.09 -19.05
C PRO A 432 -32.31 -4.94 -19.00
N PHE A 433 -33.02 -5.39 -20.05
CA PHE A 433 -34.50 -5.41 -20.07
C PHE A 433 -35.08 -6.38 -19.03
N CYS A 434 -34.49 -7.58 -18.96
CA CYS A 434 -34.84 -8.67 -18.06
C CYS A 434 -34.57 -8.33 -16.60
N ALA A 435 -33.54 -7.51 -16.36
CA ALA A 435 -33.18 -6.93 -15.07
C ALA A 435 -34.01 -5.68 -14.70
N GLY A 436 -34.98 -5.29 -15.54
CA GLY A 436 -35.85 -4.13 -15.31
C GLY A 436 -35.16 -2.76 -15.43
N ARG A 437 -33.94 -2.69 -15.98
CA ARG A 437 -33.20 -1.43 -16.23
C ARG A 437 -33.74 -0.67 -17.43
N LEU A 438 -34.21 -1.40 -18.44
CA LEU A 438 -34.81 -0.89 -19.67
C LEU A 438 -36.22 -1.47 -19.83
N ALA A 439 -37.12 -0.68 -20.41
CA ALA A 439 -38.48 -1.09 -20.74
C ALA A 439 -38.64 -1.27 -22.25
N ILE A 440 -39.52 -2.17 -22.67
CA ILE A 440 -39.94 -2.36 -24.06
C ILE A 440 -41.44 -2.12 -24.13
N ALA A 441 -41.90 -1.38 -25.14
CA ALA A 441 -43.31 -1.03 -25.32
C ALA A 441 -44.15 -2.27 -25.67
N ASP A 442 -43.65 -3.09 -26.61
CA ASP A 442 -44.29 -4.33 -27.01
C ASP A 442 -44.24 -5.39 -25.89
N ARG A 443 -45.39 -6.01 -25.62
CA ARG A 443 -45.55 -7.10 -24.66
C ARG A 443 -45.12 -8.45 -25.24
N VAL A 444 -45.08 -8.62 -26.56
CA VAL A 444 -44.68 -9.89 -27.22
C VAL A 444 -43.16 -10.03 -27.23
N ALA A 445 -42.41 -8.95 -27.53
CA ALA A 445 -40.96 -8.89 -27.40
C ALA A 445 -40.41 -8.98 -25.96
N ARG A 446 -41.29 -8.96 -24.95
CA ARG A 446 -40.96 -8.97 -23.52
C ARG A 446 -41.24 -10.33 -22.87
N LYS A 447 -40.28 -10.85 -22.11
CA LYS A 447 -40.48 -12.06 -21.28
C LYS A 447 -41.48 -11.79 -20.15
N ALA A 448 -42.38 -12.74 -19.93
CA ALA A 448 -43.37 -12.68 -18.86
C ALA A 448 -42.71 -12.55 -17.46
N ASN A 449 -43.41 -11.93 -16.53
CA ASN A 449 -43.03 -11.77 -15.11
C ASN A 449 -41.76 -10.93 -14.82
N VAL A 450 -41.29 -10.10 -15.75
CA VAL A 450 -40.22 -9.12 -15.48
C VAL A 450 -40.77 -7.91 -14.72
N THR A 451 -40.24 -7.63 -13.52
CA THR A 451 -40.46 -6.37 -12.80
C THR A 451 -39.65 -5.26 -13.46
N ILE A 452 -40.31 -4.21 -13.93
CA ILE A 452 -39.66 -3.02 -14.53
C ILE A 452 -39.51 -1.94 -13.45
N ALA A 453 -38.37 -1.26 -13.39
CA ALA A 453 -38.20 -0.10 -12.53
C ALA A 453 -39.08 1.07 -13.00
N VAL A 454 -39.69 1.81 -12.07
CA VAL A 454 -40.64 2.90 -12.36
C VAL A 454 -40.09 3.94 -13.36
N ASN A 455 -38.78 4.18 -13.33
CA ASN A 455 -38.08 5.15 -14.20
C ASN A 455 -37.18 4.45 -15.25
N ALA A 456 -37.50 3.22 -15.67
CA ALA A 456 -36.75 2.54 -16.73
C ALA A 456 -36.96 3.24 -18.07
N THR A 457 -35.87 3.46 -18.82
CA THR A 457 -35.95 4.06 -20.16
C THR A 457 -36.70 3.13 -21.11
N LEU A 458 -37.73 3.68 -21.77
CA LEU A 458 -38.47 2.97 -22.82
C LEU A 458 -37.61 2.91 -24.09
N VAL A 459 -37.53 1.72 -24.68
CA VAL A 459 -36.77 1.42 -25.89
C VAL A 459 -37.67 0.68 -26.87
N GLU A 460 -37.68 1.13 -28.11
CA GLU A 460 -38.30 0.43 -29.23
C GLU A 460 -37.28 -0.55 -29.82
N LEU A 461 -37.69 -1.79 -30.07
CA LEU A 461 -36.86 -2.80 -30.74
C LEU A 461 -37.28 -2.93 -32.21
N PRO A 462 -36.38 -3.34 -33.12
CA PRO A 462 -36.76 -3.67 -34.49
C PRO A 462 -37.84 -4.75 -34.54
N GLU A 463 -38.69 -4.69 -35.57
CA GLU A 463 -39.80 -5.64 -35.73
C GLU A 463 -39.30 -7.09 -35.80
N GLY A 464 -39.94 -7.99 -35.04
CA GLY A 464 -39.56 -9.38 -34.92
C GLY A 464 -38.38 -9.66 -33.97
N GLU A 465 -37.71 -8.64 -33.43
CA GLU A 465 -36.64 -8.83 -32.45
C GLU A 465 -37.16 -8.91 -31.00
N THR A 466 -36.48 -9.73 -30.19
CA THR A 466 -36.74 -9.85 -28.75
C THR A 466 -35.59 -9.25 -27.93
N CYS A 467 -35.84 -9.07 -26.64
CA CYS A 467 -34.84 -8.46 -25.74
C CYS A 467 -33.54 -9.28 -25.61
N CYS A 468 -33.65 -10.62 -25.59
CA CYS A 468 -32.56 -11.62 -25.62
C CYS A 468 -33.10 -13.06 -25.41
N ASP A 469 -32.21 -14.04 -25.54
CA ASP A 469 -32.46 -15.44 -25.17
C ASP A 469 -32.59 -15.68 -23.64
N GLY A 470 -32.19 -14.74 -22.79
CA GLY A 470 -32.47 -14.73 -21.34
C GLY A 470 -31.23 -14.51 -20.47
N ILE A 471 -30.89 -15.53 -19.67
CA ILE A 471 -29.71 -15.52 -18.80
C ILE A 471 -28.56 -16.18 -19.57
N VAL A 472 -27.46 -15.45 -19.75
CA VAL A 472 -26.27 -15.93 -20.46
C VAL A 472 -25.21 -16.36 -19.44
N THR A 473 -24.46 -17.42 -19.74
CA THR A 473 -23.44 -17.99 -18.83
C THR A 473 -22.03 -17.84 -19.41
N LEU A 474 -21.31 -16.85 -18.91
CA LEU A 474 -19.96 -16.49 -19.35
C LEU A 474 -18.90 -17.12 -18.43
N PRO A 475 -17.72 -17.50 -18.94
CA PRO A 475 -16.58 -17.82 -18.08
C PRO A 475 -16.00 -16.54 -17.44
N ASP A 476 -15.27 -16.64 -16.32
CA ASP A 476 -14.83 -15.44 -15.57
C ASP A 476 -13.75 -14.61 -16.30
N ASP A 477 -12.95 -15.28 -17.13
CA ASP A 477 -11.95 -14.65 -18.01
C ASP A 477 -12.59 -13.81 -19.13
N ALA A 478 -13.78 -14.15 -19.61
CA ALA A 478 -14.54 -13.30 -20.54
C ALA A 478 -14.97 -11.97 -19.91
N VAL A 479 -14.90 -11.82 -18.58
CA VAL A 479 -15.18 -10.58 -17.84
C VAL A 479 -13.95 -10.13 -17.03
N HIS A 480 -12.75 -10.35 -17.58
CA HIS A 480 -11.47 -9.96 -16.98
C HIS A 480 -11.28 -8.44 -16.76
N MET A 481 -12.12 -7.59 -17.39
CA MET A 481 -12.13 -6.13 -17.19
C MET A 481 -13.21 -5.63 -16.21
N GLU A 482 -14.08 -6.52 -15.69
CA GLU A 482 -15.09 -6.15 -14.69
C GLU A 482 -14.45 -5.51 -13.46
N GLN A 483 -15.00 -4.35 -13.07
CA GLN A 483 -14.58 -3.56 -11.91
C GLN A 483 -15.25 -4.07 -10.62
N ALA A 484 -14.65 -3.74 -9.47
CA ALA A 484 -15.26 -3.98 -8.16
C ALA A 484 -16.70 -3.48 -8.09
N PHE A 485 -17.53 -4.15 -7.27
CA PHE A 485 -18.94 -3.82 -7.06
C PHE A 485 -19.83 -3.86 -8.32
N GLY A 486 -19.33 -4.27 -9.50
CA GLY A 486 -20.10 -4.25 -10.75
C GLY A 486 -20.37 -2.84 -11.30
N MET A 487 -19.50 -1.88 -10.98
CA MET A 487 -19.47 -0.57 -11.65
C MET A 487 -18.85 -0.69 -13.05
N LEU A 488 -19.00 0.36 -13.87
CA LEU A 488 -18.40 0.42 -15.20
C LEU A 488 -17.32 1.49 -15.27
N TRP A 489 -16.23 1.18 -15.99
CA TRP A 489 -15.20 2.16 -16.33
C TRP A 489 -15.80 3.40 -17.01
N GLY A 490 -15.28 4.58 -16.63
CA GLY A 490 -15.67 5.88 -17.20
C GLY A 490 -16.95 6.50 -16.61
N THR A 491 -17.71 5.77 -15.78
CA THR A 491 -18.91 6.30 -15.11
C THR A 491 -18.59 7.25 -13.95
N THR A 492 -19.57 8.01 -13.49
CA THR A 492 -19.47 8.87 -12.29
C THR A 492 -18.98 8.06 -11.07
N ALA A 493 -19.61 6.92 -10.77
CA ALA A 493 -19.19 6.04 -9.67
C ALA A 493 -17.75 5.53 -9.79
N HIS A 494 -17.33 5.12 -10.99
CA HIS A 494 -15.96 4.69 -11.24
C HIS A 494 -14.96 5.83 -11.04
N THR A 495 -15.27 7.02 -11.55
CA THR A 495 -14.44 8.22 -11.40
C THR A 495 -14.24 8.60 -9.93
N VAL A 496 -15.29 8.52 -9.11
CA VAL A 496 -15.23 8.79 -7.66
C VAL A 496 -14.35 7.77 -6.94
N VAL A 497 -14.53 6.46 -7.18
CA VAL A 497 -13.75 5.42 -6.49
C VAL A 497 -12.30 5.36 -6.98
N TYR A 498 -12.07 5.48 -8.29
CA TYR A 498 -10.72 5.49 -8.87
C TYR A 498 -9.93 6.75 -8.48
N GLY A 499 -10.60 7.90 -8.37
CA GLY A 499 -9.98 9.17 -7.93
C GLY A 499 -9.32 9.11 -6.55
N GLN A 500 -9.73 8.16 -5.68
CA GLN A 500 -9.10 7.94 -4.38
C GLN A 500 -7.61 7.52 -4.46
N ARG A 501 -7.15 7.06 -5.64
CA ARG A 501 -5.74 6.77 -5.92
C ARG A 501 -4.79 7.95 -5.66
N ALA A 502 -5.30 9.18 -5.66
CA ALA A 502 -4.53 10.36 -5.27
C ALA A 502 -3.87 10.24 -3.87
N LEU A 503 -4.37 9.36 -2.97
CA LEU A 503 -3.74 9.10 -1.67
C LEU A 503 -2.41 8.34 -1.79
N VAL A 504 -2.27 7.36 -2.69
CA VAL A 504 -0.98 6.67 -2.90
C VAL A 504 0.01 7.55 -3.67
N GLU A 505 -0.46 8.37 -4.61
CA GLU A 505 0.35 9.41 -5.26
C GLU A 505 0.90 10.43 -4.24
N ASN A 506 0.10 10.78 -3.23
CA ASN A 506 0.55 11.64 -2.12
C ASN A 506 1.59 10.94 -1.23
N ALA A 507 1.47 9.65 -0.97
CA ALA A 507 2.49 8.87 -0.26
C ALA A 507 3.82 8.81 -1.03
N ASN A 508 3.77 8.55 -2.34
CA ASN A 508 4.95 8.64 -3.22
C ASN A 508 5.60 10.04 -3.20
N ASN A 509 4.79 11.11 -3.17
CA ASN A 509 5.31 12.48 -3.03
C ASN A 509 5.91 12.81 -1.66
N LEU A 510 5.50 12.14 -0.58
CA LEU A 510 6.14 12.25 0.74
C LEU A 510 7.54 11.61 0.71
N LEU A 511 7.69 10.45 0.07
CA LEU A 511 8.97 9.75 -0.02
C LEU A 511 10.02 10.51 -0.84
N HIS A 512 9.62 11.15 -1.93
CA HIS A 512 10.55 11.78 -2.88
C HIS A 512 10.93 13.23 -2.59
N ASP A 513 10.07 14.00 -1.90
CA ASP A 513 10.23 15.45 -1.82
C ASP A 513 9.73 16.05 -0.48
N LYS A 514 8.45 15.81 -0.14
CA LYS A 514 7.78 16.52 0.97
C LYS A 514 8.23 16.07 2.37
N TYR A 515 8.80 14.87 2.53
CA TYR A 515 9.23 14.33 3.82
C TYR A 515 10.62 13.72 3.79
N ALA A 516 10.89 12.88 2.79
CA ALA A 516 12.21 12.33 2.52
C ALA A 516 12.65 12.71 1.10
N ARG A 517 13.85 12.26 0.71
CA ARG A 517 14.35 12.33 -0.66
C ARG A 517 14.78 10.93 -1.05
N LEU A 518 13.85 10.10 -1.53
CA LEU A 518 14.09 8.69 -1.90
C LEU A 518 14.86 8.55 -3.23
N ASP A 519 15.99 9.26 -3.33
CA ASP A 519 16.88 9.26 -4.48
C ASP A 519 18.12 8.35 -4.22
N ARG A 520 19.06 8.34 -5.16
CA ARG A 520 20.40 7.72 -5.04
C ARG A 520 21.27 8.28 -3.88
N GLY A 521 20.84 9.40 -3.30
CA GLY A 521 21.45 10.10 -2.18
C GLY A 521 20.93 9.63 -0.82
N TYR A 522 19.67 9.18 -0.73
CA TYR A 522 18.97 8.83 0.52
C TYR A 522 19.79 7.96 1.48
N THR A 523 20.42 6.91 0.94
CA THR A 523 21.29 6.00 1.68
C THR A 523 22.53 5.64 0.88
N LYS A 524 23.59 5.26 1.59
CA LYS A 524 24.79 4.62 1.03
C LYS A 524 24.87 3.12 1.29
N LEU A 525 23.78 2.53 1.80
CA LEU A 525 23.65 1.09 1.91
C LEU A 525 23.25 0.47 0.56
N MET A 526 23.98 -0.59 0.20
CA MET A 526 23.83 -1.38 -1.03
C MET A 526 23.40 -2.80 -0.67
N GLY A 527 22.72 -3.44 -1.62
CA GLY A 527 22.00 -4.70 -1.48
C GLY A 527 20.53 -4.50 -1.09
N LEU A 528 19.66 -5.35 -1.64
CA LEU A 528 18.21 -5.34 -1.44
C LEU A 528 17.88 -5.45 0.04
N ALA A 529 18.52 -6.37 0.75
CA ALA A 529 18.30 -6.62 2.17
C ALA A 529 18.47 -5.37 3.03
N LYS A 530 19.56 -4.60 2.79
CA LYS A 530 19.85 -3.38 3.55
C LYS A 530 18.89 -2.24 3.19
N ARG A 531 18.39 -2.21 1.96
CA ARG A 531 17.42 -1.22 1.49
C ARG A 531 16.01 -1.49 2.02
N LYS A 532 15.55 -2.75 2.05
CA LYS A 532 14.32 -3.16 2.75
C LYS A 532 14.38 -2.78 4.23
N PHE A 533 15.48 -3.11 4.90
CA PHE A 533 15.67 -2.74 6.31
C PHE A 533 15.56 -1.22 6.56
N VAL A 534 16.24 -0.40 5.75
CA VAL A 534 16.13 1.07 5.84
C VAL A 534 14.72 1.58 5.50
N LEU A 535 14.08 1.00 4.49
CA LEU A 535 12.74 1.38 4.04
C LEU A 535 11.71 1.24 5.17
N ALA A 536 11.77 0.17 5.97
CA ALA A 536 10.89 -0.05 7.12
C ALA A 536 10.82 1.20 8.02
N PHE A 537 11.98 1.76 8.40
CA PHE A 537 12.05 2.97 9.24
C PHE A 537 11.51 4.20 8.53
N LEU A 538 11.83 4.37 7.24
CA LEU A 538 11.32 5.48 6.45
C LEU A 538 9.78 5.48 6.40
N LEU A 539 9.16 4.33 6.16
CA LEU A 539 7.71 4.19 6.12
C LEU A 539 7.06 4.48 7.49
N ALA A 540 7.68 4.03 8.59
CA ALA A 540 7.24 4.38 9.94
C ALA A 540 7.29 5.91 10.18
N GLY A 541 8.35 6.59 9.73
CA GLY A 541 8.47 8.05 9.78
C GLY A 541 7.42 8.77 8.92
N VAL A 542 7.14 8.27 7.71
CA VAL A 542 6.10 8.80 6.81
C VAL A 542 4.70 8.61 7.40
N ASN A 543 4.38 7.44 7.96
CA ASN A 543 3.09 7.21 8.64
C ASN A 543 2.91 8.11 9.86
N ARG A 544 3.95 8.32 10.68
CA ARG A 544 3.92 9.33 11.75
C ARG A 544 3.60 10.73 11.19
N LYS A 545 4.18 11.12 10.05
CA LYS A 545 3.90 12.43 9.43
C LYS A 545 2.46 12.53 8.90
N ILE A 546 1.91 11.45 8.36
CA ILE A 546 0.51 11.35 7.92
C ILE A 546 -0.44 11.49 9.12
N ALA A 547 -0.16 10.80 10.24
CA ALA A 547 -0.94 10.91 11.47
C ALA A 547 -0.96 12.35 12.00
N GLN A 548 0.21 13.00 12.10
CA GLN A 548 0.30 14.41 12.54
C GLN A 548 -0.49 15.37 11.62
N ALA A 549 -0.43 15.15 10.30
CA ALA A 549 -1.17 15.98 9.34
C ALA A 549 -2.69 15.77 9.46
N TRP A 550 -3.12 14.53 9.74
CA TRP A 550 -4.52 14.20 9.98
C TRP A 550 -5.05 14.81 11.28
N GLU A 551 -4.33 14.67 12.40
CA GLU A 551 -4.74 15.22 13.70
C GLU A 551 -4.81 16.75 13.67
N ALA A 552 -3.89 17.40 12.94
CA ALA A 552 -3.96 18.85 12.69
C ALA A 552 -5.18 19.24 11.85
N LYS A 553 -5.52 18.48 10.81
CA LYS A 553 -6.72 18.69 9.97
C LYS A 553 -8.00 18.54 10.79
N GLU A 554 -8.12 17.49 11.60
CA GLU A 554 -9.30 17.27 12.45
C GLU A 554 -9.42 18.37 13.51
N SER A 555 -8.33 18.78 14.15
CA SER A 555 -8.33 19.89 15.11
C SER A 555 -8.82 21.20 14.47
N ALA A 556 -8.39 21.49 13.23
CA ALA A 556 -8.84 22.66 12.47
C ALA A 556 -10.31 22.55 12.03
N ARG A 557 -10.77 21.35 11.66
CA ARG A 557 -12.18 21.04 11.34
C ARG A 557 -13.09 21.27 12.56
N GLU A 558 -12.70 20.77 13.73
CA GLU A 558 -13.40 21.02 15.00
C GLU A 558 -13.42 22.51 15.38
N GLU A 559 -12.32 23.25 15.16
CA GLU A 559 -12.27 24.69 15.42
C GLU A 559 -13.18 25.47 14.47
N TRP A 560 -13.18 25.13 13.18
CA TRP A 560 -14.06 25.74 12.18
C TRP A 560 -15.53 25.47 12.51
N GLN A 561 -15.91 24.23 12.80
CA GLN A 561 -17.28 23.88 13.21
C GLN A 561 -17.74 24.68 14.43
N ARG A 562 -16.89 24.79 15.47
CA ARG A 562 -17.19 25.62 16.66
C ARG A 562 -17.43 27.09 16.32
N LYS A 563 -16.65 27.67 15.39
CA LYS A 563 -16.85 29.06 14.92
C LYS A 563 -18.15 29.21 14.14
N THR A 564 -18.44 28.28 13.23
CA THR A 564 -19.68 28.28 12.43
C THR A 564 -20.92 28.17 13.32
N THR A 565 -20.97 27.21 14.26
CA THR A 565 -22.11 27.08 15.19
C THR A 565 -22.27 28.29 16.10
N ALA A 566 -21.18 28.91 16.57
CA ALA A 566 -21.25 30.14 17.36
C ALA A 566 -21.79 31.33 16.55
N TYR A 567 -21.40 31.44 15.27
CA TYR A 567 -21.91 32.46 14.35
C TYR A 567 -23.39 32.25 14.01
N GLU A 568 -23.83 31.02 13.77
CA GLU A 568 -25.24 30.67 13.55
C GLU A 568 -26.11 30.99 14.79
N ALA A 569 -25.63 30.68 15.99
CA ALA A 569 -26.31 31.04 17.24
C ALA A 569 -26.45 32.56 17.38
N GLN A 570 -25.39 33.32 17.08
CA GLN A 570 -25.42 34.79 17.07
C GLN A 570 -26.44 35.33 16.05
N LEU A 571 -26.53 34.75 14.85
CA LEU A 571 -27.52 35.13 13.84
C LEU A 571 -28.97 34.83 14.27
N ARG A 572 -29.19 33.78 15.08
CA ARG A 572 -30.50 33.47 15.68
C ARG A 572 -30.86 34.34 16.89
N GLY A 573 -29.97 35.25 17.31
CA GLY A 573 -30.15 36.04 18.53
C GLY A 573 -30.03 35.22 19.82
N GLU A 574 -29.48 34.00 19.75
CA GLU A 574 -29.21 33.19 20.92
C GLU A 574 -28.05 33.84 21.70
N PRO A 575 -28.14 33.97 23.04
CA PRO A 575 -27.04 34.49 23.84
C PRO A 575 -25.83 33.58 23.64
N ALA A 576 -24.69 34.16 23.28
CA ALA A 576 -23.46 33.42 23.01
C ALA A 576 -23.16 32.46 24.16
N ALA A 577 -23.13 31.15 23.86
CA ALA A 577 -22.94 30.12 24.87
C ALA A 577 -21.65 30.40 25.66
N ALA A 578 -21.80 30.63 26.97
CA ALA A 578 -20.67 30.97 27.82
C ALA A 578 -19.57 29.91 27.66
N PRO A 579 -18.29 30.30 27.52
CA PRO A 579 -17.21 29.35 27.34
C PRO A 579 -17.21 28.34 28.50
N PRO A 580 -17.01 27.04 28.23
CA PRO A 580 -17.04 26.02 29.26
C PRO A 580 -16.06 26.40 30.38
N SER A 581 -16.55 26.41 31.62
CA SER A 581 -15.78 26.89 32.75
C SER A 581 -14.44 26.14 32.88
N ALA A 582 -13.46 26.76 33.54
CA ALA A 582 -12.16 26.15 33.77
C ALA A 582 -12.29 24.73 34.37
N ASP A 583 -13.28 24.50 35.24
CA ASP A 583 -13.58 23.18 35.80
C ASP A 583 -14.18 22.19 34.79
N VAL A 584 -15.04 22.62 33.86
CA VAL A 584 -15.55 21.73 32.79
C VAL A 584 -14.40 21.30 31.87
N LEU A 585 -13.51 22.23 31.50
CA LEU A 585 -12.31 21.92 30.71
C LEU A 585 -11.33 21.02 31.49
N ARG A 586 -11.17 21.25 32.80
CA ARG A 586 -10.33 20.42 33.69
C ARG A 586 -10.90 19.01 33.85
N GLN A 587 -12.21 18.87 34.02
CA GLN A 587 -12.90 17.58 34.06
C GLN A 587 -12.83 16.84 32.72
N ARG A 588 -12.96 17.55 31.58
CA ARG A 588 -12.79 16.95 30.25
C ARG A 588 -11.38 16.41 30.05
N ARG A 589 -10.34 17.23 30.30
CA ARG A 589 -8.93 16.79 30.28
C ARG A 589 -8.66 15.63 31.22
N TYR A 590 -9.23 15.63 32.43
CA TYR A 590 -9.12 14.51 33.37
C TYR A 590 -9.78 13.23 32.83
N ARG A 591 -10.97 13.31 32.22
CA ARG A 591 -11.65 12.17 31.60
C ARG A 591 -10.88 11.63 30.39
N GLU A 592 -10.31 12.51 29.55
CA GLU A 592 -9.48 12.14 28.40
C GLU A 592 -8.18 11.47 28.86
N ALA A 593 -7.45 12.04 29.83
CA ALA A 593 -6.27 11.43 30.43
C ALA A 593 -6.58 10.09 31.13
N LYS A 594 -7.74 9.97 31.78
CA LYS A 594 -8.20 8.71 32.39
C LYS A 594 -8.57 7.65 31.34
N ARG A 595 -9.15 8.04 30.20
CA ARG A 595 -9.39 7.15 29.05
C ARG A 595 -8.07 6.68 28.44
N ALA A 596 -7.13 7.58 28.18
CA ALA A 596 -5.79 7.25 27.66
C ALA A 596 -5.05 6.28 28.60
N ARG A 597 -5.04 6.54 29.92
CA ARG A 597 -4.49 5.63 30.93
C ARG A 597 -5.20 4.27 30.99
N LYS A 598 -6.52 4.22 30.79
CA LYS A 598 -7.26 2.95 30.78
C LYS A 598 -6.99 2.14 29.49
N ALA A 599 -6.78 2.82 28.36
CA ALA A 599 -6.38 2.18 27.11
C ALA A 599 -4.97 1.57 27.18
N THR A 600 -4.04 2.20 27.89
CA THR A 600 -2.68 1.67 28.11
C THR A 600 -2.54 0.69 29.28
N ALA A 601 -3.56 0.56 30.13
CA ALA A 601 -3.54 -0.30 31.34
C ALA A 601 -4.46 -1.52 31.27
N ALA A 602 -4.84 -1.98 30.07
CA ALA A 602 -5.57 -3.24 29.91
C ALA A 602 -4.65 -4.42 30.27
N PRO A 603 -4.91 -5.19 31.35
CA PRO A 603 -4.02 -6.28 31.75
C PRO A 603 -4.27 -7.52 30.91
N THR A 604 -3.19 -8.16 30.44
CA THR A 604 -3.22 -9.56 29.99
C THR A 604 -3.56 -10.46 31.18
N ALA A 605 -4.81 -10.89 31.28
CA ALA A 605 -5.23 -11.82 32.32
C ALA A 605 -4.59 -13.21 32.09
N PRO A 606 -3.98 -13.83 33.11
CA PRO A 606 -3.39 -15.15 32.96
C PRO A 606 -4.49 -16.22 32.86
N THR A 607 -4.45 -17.04 31.81
CA THR A 607 -5.38 -18.15 31.56
C THR A 607 -5.14 -19.33 32.52
N GLY A 608 -5.58 -19.16 33.76
CA GLY A 608 -5.37 -20.10 34.85
C GLY A 608 -6.42 -21.22 34.98
N ARG A 609 -6.07 -22.40 34.49
CA ARG A 609 -6.49 -23.75 34.95
C ARG A 609 -7.98 -24.15 34.87
N SER A 610 -8.20 -25.12 33.97
CA SER A 610 -9.27 -26.12 34.02
C SER A 610 -9.53 -26.66 35.44
N ARG A 611 -10.81 -26.65 35.83
CA ARG A 611 -11.42 -27.55 36.82
C ARG A 611 -12.86 -27.85 36.39
N THR A 612 -13.05 -28.98 35.74
CA THR A 612 -14.39 -29.56 35.51
C THR A 612 -14.33 -31.04 35.87
N ALA A 613 -14.67 -31.35 37.12
CA ALA A 613 -14.76 -32.70 37.63
C ALA A 613 -16.22 -33.07 37.88
N ALA A 614 -16.63 -34.19 37.28
CA ALA A 614 -17.68 -35.11 37.70
C ALA A 614 -18.96 -34.54 38.36
N ARG A 615 -20.06 -34.48 37.60
CA ARG A 615 -21.42 -34.62 38.18
C ARG A 615 -22.52 -35.08 37.21
N VAL A 616 -22.42 -36.30 36.67
CA VAL A 616 -23.59 -37.03 36.13
C VAL A 616 -23.53 -38.51 36.55
N ALA A 617 -24.19 -38.83 37.65
CA ALA A 617 -24.65 -40.18 38.00
C ALA A 617 -25.74 -40.08 39.08
N ALA A 618 -26.77 -40.94 38.98
CA ALA A 618 -27.86 -41.18 39.94
C ALA A 618 -29.12 -40.27 39.94
N SER A 619 -30.03 -40.51 38.99
CA SER A 619 -31.49 -40.71 39.21
C SER A 619 -32.14 -41.15 37.89
N ARG A 620 -32.36 -42.45 37.62
CA ARG A 620 -33.35 -43.41 38.17
C ARG A 620 -34.64 -43.44 37.33
N GLN A 621 -35.06 -44.69 37.04
CA GLN A 621 -36.25 -45.13 36.29
C GLN A 621 -36.17 -44.97 34.78
#